data_AF-A0A382EP88-F1
#
_entry.id   AF-A0A382EP88-F1
#
_cell.length_a   1.000
_cell.length_b   1.000
_cell.length_c   1.000
_cell.angle_alpha   90.00
_cell.angle_beta   90.00
_cell.angle_gamma   90.00
#
_symmetry.space_group_name_H-M   'P 1'
#
loop_
_entity.id
_entity.type
_entity.pdbx_description
1 polymer ?
#
loop_
_entity_poly.entity_id
_entity_poly.type
_entity_poly.pdbx_seq_one_letter_code
_entity_poly.pdbx_strand_id
1 'polypeptide(L)'
;MGPMNLYFDFRDIFRAPRLALSGKKIWIFIVGNLAGYIVYWVFTYLSLVMSGIEFGDALSRYGLYPCLFGNDSPILPWIIYGIGIEAWIIAIFMSCTAVSRVTLKQLKGNDFFSAKDAWGYVYKHWHPIVFSPISVILIIVFFLIFAAIFALFGKIPFLGEFLFSILYLFYFFGSLFTVYTLFV
;
A
#
# COMPACT_ATOMS: atom_id res chain seq x y z
N MET A 1 20.16 -27.16 -6.20
CA MET A 1 18.94 -27.44 -6.99
C MET A 1 18.88 -26.42 -8.10
N GLY A 2 18.55 -26.83 -9.33
CA GLY A 2 18.39 -25.91 -10.46
C GLY A 2 17.11 -25.08 -10.35
N PRO A 3 16.92 -24.07 -11.22
CA PRO A 3 15.68 -23.29 -11.26
C PRO A 3 14.46 -24.20 -11.45
N MET A 4 13.32 -23.75 -10.91
CA MET A 4 12.07 -24.51 -11.00
C MET A 4 11.66 -24.67 -12.47
N ASN A 5 11.31 -25.89 -12.87
CA ASN A 5 10.79 -26.13 -14.21
C ASN A 5 9.36 -25.58 -14.31
N LEU A 6 9.18 -24.56 -15.15
CA LEU A 6 7.92 -23.89 -15.45
C LEU A 6 7.53 -24.20 -16.90
N TYR A 7 6.24 -24.36 -17.15
CA TYR A 7 5.71 -24.63 -18.49
C TYR A 7 5.49 -23.36 -19.32
N PHE A 8 5.42 -22.19 -18.67
CA PHE A 8 5.10 -20.88 -19.25
C PHE A 8 3.77 -20.84 -20.01
N ASP A 9 2.78 -21.59 -19.52
CA ASP A 9 1.41 -21.60 -20.02
C ASP A 9 0.38 -21.62 -18.88
N PHE A 10 -0.89 -21.85 -19.22
CA PHE A 10 -1.99 -21.87 -18.25
C PHE A 10 -1.81 -22.88 -17.10
N ARG A 11 -0.98 -23.92 -17.25
CA ARG A 11 -0.73 -24.92 -16.20
C ARG A 11 -0.03 -24.30 -15.00
N ASP A 12 0.83 -23.31 -15.21
CA ASP A 12 1.52 -22.61 -14.13
C ASP A 12 0.58 -21.71 -13.32
N ILE A 13 -0.53 -21.24 -13.91
CA ILE A 13 -1.57 -20.49 -13.20
C ILE A 13 -2.17 -21.34 -12.08
N PHE A 14 -2.47 -22.61 -12.35
CA PHE A 14 -2.98 -23.54 -11.34
C PHE A 14 -1.93 -23.95 -10.30
N ARG A 15 -0.64 -23.81 -10.63
CA ARG A 15 0.47 -24.08 -9.72
C ARG A 15 0.73 -22.90 -8.77
N ALA A 16 0.38 -21.67 -9.16
CA ALA A 16 0.64 -20.46 -8.39
C ALA A 16 0.03 -20.48 -6.98
N PRO A 17 -1.25 -20.88 -6.75
CA PRO A 17 -1.81 -20.99 -5.40
C PRO A 17 -1.03 -21.96 -4.51
N ARG A 18 -0.60 -23.10 -5.06
CA ARG A 18 0.20 -24.10 -4.33
C ARG A 18 1.57 -23.55 -3.95
N LEU A 19 2.18 -22.76 -4.82
CA LEU A 19 3.45 -22.08 -4.54
C LEU A 19 3.27 -20.98 -3.49
N ALA A 20 2.14 -20.27 -3.50
CA ALA A 20 1.82 -19.23 -2.53
C ALA A 20 1.54 -19.81 -1.12
N LEU A 21 0.86 -20.96 -1.05
CA LEU A 21 0.53 -21.67 0.19
C LEU A 21 1.75 -22.42 0.75
N SER A 22 2.62 -21.69 1.42
CA SER A 22 3.75 -22.23 2.18
C SER A 22 3.71 -21.72 3.62
N GLY A 23 3.93 -22.61 4.60
CA GLY A 23 3.97 -22.24 6.02
C GLY A 23 4.97 -21.11 6.31
N LYS A 24 6.09 -21.04 5.58
CA LYS A 24 7.06 -19.95 5.70
C LYS A 24 6.49 -18.59 5.27
N LYS A 25 5.71 -18.56 4.19
CA LYS A 25 5.09 -17.33 3.65
C LYS A 25 3.94 -16.87 4.55
N ILE A 26 3.13 -17.82 5.03
CA ILE A 26 2.08 -17.59 6.02
C ILE A 26 2.70 -17.01 7.30
N TRP A 27 3.78 -17.59 7.80
CA TRP A 27 4.48 -17.11 9.00
C TRP A 27 4.99 -15.67 8.85
N ILE A 28 5.59 -15.32 7.71
CA ILE A 28 6.02 -13.95 7.41
C ILE A 28 4.85 -12.97 7.51
N PHE A 29 3.71 -13.30 6.89
CA PHE A 29 2.52 -12.47 6.95
C PHE A 29 1.94 -12.36 8.35
N ILE A 30 1.89 -13.44 9.12
CA ILE A 30 1.42 -13.41 10.52
C ILE A 30 2.28 -12.46 11.35
N VAL A 31 3.60 -12.61 11.29
CA VAL A 31 4.53 -11.79 12.08
C VAL A 31 4.44 -10.31 11.68
N GLY A 32 4.48 -10.01 10.38
CA GLY A 32 4.42 -8.62 9.92
C GLY A 32 3.05 -7.97 10.17
N ASN A 33 1.96 -8.71 9.98
CA ASN A 33 0.61 -8.22 10.29
C ASN A 33 0.43 -7.98 11.79
N LEU A 34 0.88 -8.92 12.64
CA LEU A 34 0.79 -8.77 14.10
C LEU A 34 1.62 -7.58 14.59
N ALA A 35 2.85 -7.42 14.10
CA ALA A 35 3.70 -6.29 14.44
C ALA A 35 3.05 -4.95 14.03
N GLY A 36 2.56 -4.85 12.79
CA GLY A 36 1.86 -3.65 12.31
C GLY A 36 0.58 -3.37 13.10
N TYR A 37 -0.18 -4.41 13.40
CA TYR A 37 -1.41 -4.30 14.19
C TYR A 37 -1.16 -3.83 15.63
N ILE A 38 -0.10 -4.32 16.28
CA ILE A 38 0.28 -3.84 17.62
C ILE A 38 0.57 -2.34 17.58
N VAL A 39 1.29 -1.86 16.57
CA VAL A 39 1.56 -0.43 16.38
C VAL A 39 0.25 0.34 16.17
N TYR A 40 -0.60 -0.10 15.24
CA TYR A 40 -1.93 0.48 15.03
C TYR A 40 -2.75 0.56 16.32
N TRP A 41 -2.79 -0.54 17.07
CA TRP A 41 -3.55 -0.65 18.31
C TRP A 41 -3.07 0.37 19.35
N VAL A 42 -1.75 0.47 19.57
CA VAL A 42 -1.15 1.44 20.50
C VAL A 42 -1.47 2.88 20.09
N PHE A 43 -1.26 3.23 18.82
CA PHE A 43 -1.52 4.58 18.32
C PHE A 43 -3.01 4.94 18.36
N THR A 44 -3.90 3.98 18.12
CA THR A 44 -5.35 4.21 18.18
C THR A 44 -5.82 4.42 19.62
N TYR A 45 -5.33 3.64 20.59
CA TYR A 45 -5.64 3.88 22.00
C TYR A 45 -5.09 5.21 22.51
N LEU A 46 -3.87 5.57 22.09
CA LEU A 46 -3.31 6.89 22.39
C LEU A 46 -4.21 8.00 21.83
N SER A 47 -4.69 7.85 20.61
CA SER A 47 -5.62 8.78 19.97
C SER A 47 -6.96 8.89 20.72
N LEU A 48 -7.56 7.75 21.14
CA LEU A 48 -8.80 7.74 21.91
C LEU A 48 -8.66 8.46 23.26
N VAL A 49 -7.55 8.23 23.97
CA VAL A 49 -7.26 8.93 25.23
C VAL A 49 -7.07 10.42 25.02
N MET A 50 -6.38 10.82 23.95
CA MET A 50 -6.22 12.24 23.59
C MET A 50 -7.52 12.90 23.12
N SER A 51 -8.53 12.11 22.76
CA SER A 51 -9.88 12.59 22.41
C SER A 51 -10.75 12.79 23.67
N GLY A 52 -10.22 12.52 24.87
CA GLY A 52 -10.91 12.69 26.14
C GLY A 52 -11.66 11.44 26.63
N ILE A 53 -11.48 10.29 25.98
CA ILE A 53 -12.08 9.02 26.41
C ILE A 53 -11.13 8.36 27.40
N GLU A 54 -11.61 8.00 28.59
CA GLU A 54 -10.78 7.26 29.55
C GLU A 54 -10.34 5.91 28.98
N PHE A 55 -9.12 5.49 29.28
CA PHE A 55 -8.56 4.26 28.71
C PHE A 55 -9.39 3.01 29.07
N GLY A 56 -9.92 2.94 30.29
CA GLY A 56 -10.79 1.84 30.73
C GLY A 56 -12.08 1.76 29.91
N ASP A 57 -12.72 2.91 29.69
CA ASP A 57 -13.93 3.01 28.88
C ASP A 57 -13.65 2.68 27.41
N ALA A 58 -12.57 3.20 26.84
CA ALA A 58 -12.13 2.89 25.49
C ALA A 58 -11.89 1.37 25.32
N LEU A 59 -11.22 0.74 26.29
CA LEU A 59 -10.92 -0.69 26.24
C LEU A 59 -12.19 -1.53 26.38
N SER A 60 -13.13 -1.12 27.24
CA SER A 60 -14.41 -1.81 27.39
C SER A 60 -15.28 -1.73 26.13
N ARG A 61 -15.22 -0.59 25.42
CA ARG A 61 -16.03 -0.33 24.22
C ARG A 61 -15.47 -0.97 22.96
N TYR A 62 -14.15 -0.88 22.76
CA TYR A 62 -13.52 -1.28 21.51
C TYR A 62 -12.66 -2.56 21.60
N GLY A 63 -12.16 -2.90 22.79
CA GLY A 63 -11.39 -4.11 23.03
C GLY A 63 -10.20 -4.27 22.08
N LEU A 64 -10.16 -5.39 21.35
CA LEU A 64 -9.06 -5.64 20.43
C LEU A 64 -9.12 -4.79 19.16
N TYR A 65 -10.26 -4.25 18.77
CA TYR A 65 -10.45 -3.53 17.51
C TYR A 65 -10.74 -2.03 17.76
N PRO A 66 -9.75 -1.27 18.29
CA PRO A 66 -9.92 0.15 18.56
C PRO A 66 -10.16 0.91 17.26
N CYS A 67 -11.05 1.90 17.30
CA CYS A 67 -11.35 2.74 16.17
C CYS A 67 -11.72 4.14 16.65
N LEU A 68 -11.05 5.17 16.11
CA LEU A 68 -11.38 6.56 16.42
C LEU A 68 -12.66 7.02 15.70
N PHE A 69 -12.94 6.46 14.51
CA PHE A 69 -14.13 6.83 13.73
C PHE A 69 -15.42 6.67 14.55
N GLY A 70 -16.27 7.70 14.50
CA GLY A 70 -17.51 7.75 15.25
C GLY A 70 -17.40 8.39 16.64
N ASN A 71 -16.23 8.89 17.02
CA ASN A 71 -16.07 9.78 18.18
C ASN A 71 -15.74 11.20 17.72
N ASP A 72 -16.29 12.18 18.42
CA ASP A 72 -15.90 13.58 18.23
C ASP A 72 -14.49 13.78 18.79
N SER A 73 -13.59 14.26 17.94
CA SER A 73 -12.18 14.43 18.30
C SER A 73 -11.58 15.65 17.59
N PRO A 74 -10.69 16.39 18.27
CA PRO A 74 -9.81 17.36 17.63
C PRO A 74 -8.92 16.74 16.53
N ILE A 75 -8.27 17.59 15.73
CA ILE A 75 -7.41 17.19 14.60
C ILE A 75 -6.19 16.38 15.04
N LEU A 76 -5.60 16.69 16.19
CA LEU A 76 -4.35 16.04 16.63
C LEU A 76 -4.51 14.52 16.87
N PRO A 77 -5.54 14.03 17.60
CA PRO A 77 -5.79 12.59 17.68
C PRO A 77 -6.07 11.93 16.33
N TRP A 78 -6.72 12.62 15.39
CA TRP A 78 -6.93 12.10 14.02
C TRP A 78 -5.60 11.86 13.30
N ILE A 79 -4.63 12.75 13.45
CA ILE A 79 -3.29 12.57 12.87
C ILE A 79 -2.60 11.35 13.48
N ILE A 80 -2.65 11.18 14.80
CA ILE A 80 -2.03 10.05 15.51
C ILE A 80 -2.67 8.73 15.09
N TYR A 81 -4.01 8.71 14.97
CA TYR A 81 -4.73 7.56 14.45
C TYR A 81 -4.32 7.22 13.01
N GLY A 82 -4.19 8.23 12.15
CA GLY A 82 -3.69 8.08 10.78
C GLY A 82 -2.28 7.48 10.73
N ILE A 83 -1.36 7.93 11.59
CA ILE A 83 0.00 7.36 11.69
C ILE A 83 -0.05 5.87 12.03
N GLY A 84 -0.94 5.46 12.94
CA GLY A 84 -1.15 4.05 13.28
C GLY A 84 -1.61 3.21 12.09
N ILE A 85 -2.58 3.72 11.31
CA ILE A 85 -3.06 3.06 10.09
C ILE A 85 -1.94 2.92 9.07
N GLU A 86 -1.24 4.02 8.77
CA GLU A 86 -0.13 4.04 7.80
C GLU A 86 0.99 3.07 8.19
N ALA A 87 1.37 3.04 9.48
CA ALA A 87 2.36 2.10 9.97
C ALA A 87 1.96 0.63 9.75
N TRP A 88 0.66 0.31 9.93
CA TRP A 88 0.16 -1.04 9.68
C TRP A 88 0.16 -1.38 8.18
N ILE A 89 -0.27 -0.46 7.31
CA ILE A 89 -0.20 -0.63 5.85
C ILE A 89 1.25 -0.88 5.40
N ILE A 90 2.20 -0.08 5.90
CA ILE A 90 3.63 -0.24 5.60
C ILE A 90 4.13 -1.62 6.06
N ALA A 91 3.73 -2.10 7.24
CA ALA A 91 4.08 -3.44 7.72
C ALA A 91 3.55 -4.56 6.79
N ILE A 92 2.36 -4.40 6.24
CA ILE A 92 1.80 -5.31 5.23
C ILE A 92 2.63 -5.28 3.95
N PHE A 93 2.99 -4.11 3.42
CA PHE A 93 3.84 -3.99 2.22
C PHE A 93 5.24 -4.57 2.42
N MET A 94 5.82 -4.38 3.59
CA MET A 94 7.08 -5.02 3.96
C MET A 94 6.96 -6.56 3.95
N SER A 95 5.85 -7.09 4.48
CA SER A 95 5.55 -8.53 4.47
C SER A 95 5.35 -9.08 3.06
N CYS A 96 4.61 -8.38 2.21
CA CYS A 96 4.46 -8.70 0.79
C CYS A 96 5.81 -8.78 0.10
N THR A 97 6.70 -7.82 0.35
CA THR A 97 8.05 -7.80 -0.22
C THR A 97 8.89 -8.99 0.26
N ALA A 98 8.82 -9.33 1.55
CA ALA A 98 9.50 -10.50 2.10
C ALA A 98 9.01 -11.81 1.44
N VAL A 99 7.70 -11.98 1.28
CA VAL A 99 7.10 -13.16 0.63
C VAL A 99 7.44 -13.23 -0.86
N SER A 100 7.40 -12.11 -1.57
CA SER A 100 7.85 -12.00 -2.96
C SER A 100 9.31 -12.38 -3.09
N ARG A 101 10.17 -11.98 -2.14
CA ARG A 101 11.58 -12.34 -2.12
C ARG A 101 11.80 -13.84 -1.92
N VAL A 102 11.08 -14.46 -0.98
CA VAL A 102 11.09 -15.92 -0.78
C VAL A 102 10.67 -16.62 -2.07
N THR A 103 9.57 -16.19 -2.68
CA THR A 103 9.04 -16.80 -3.91
C THR A 103 10.02 -16.68 -5.07
N LEU A 104 10.63 -15.52 -5.27
CA LEU A 104 11.64 -15.31 -6.31
C LEU A 104 12.85 -16.21 -6.12
N LYS A 105 13.32 -16.40 -4.87
CA LYS A 105 14.43 -17.30 -4.57
C LYS A 105 14.08 -18.76 -4.77
N GLN A 106 12.84 -19.14 -4.43
CA GLN A 106 12.29 -20.48 -4.67
C GLN A 106 12.24 -20.79 -6.18
N LEU A 107 11.73 -19.87 -7.00
CA LEU A 107 11.69 -20.03 -8.47
C LEU A 107 13.10 -20.17 -9.08
N LYS A 108 14.10 -19.51 -8.48
CA LYS A 108 15.53 -19.64 -8.86
C LYS A 108 16.20 -20.92 -8.35
N GLY A 109 15.48 -21.85 -7.72
CA GLY A 109 16.01 -23.13 -7.25
C GLY A 109 16.56 -23.13 -5.82
N ASN A 110 16.32 -22.06 -5.05
CA ASN A 110 16.66 -22.00 -3.64
C ASN A 110 15.39 -22.12 -2.77
N ASP A 111 14.95 -23.36 -2.57
CA ASP A 111 13.77 -23.68 -1.75
C ASP A 111 13.99 -23.41 -0.24
N PHE A 112 15.24 -23.41 0.21
CA PHE A 112 15.61 -23.26 1.63
C PHE A 112 15.82 -21.80 2.07
N PHE A 113 15.64 -20.82 1.18
CA PHE A 113 15.79 -19.40 1.52
C PHE A 113 14.95 -19.02 2.74
N SER A 114 15.59 -18.54 3.81
CA SER A 114 14.92 -18.42 5.12
C SER A 114 14.04 -17.17 5.23
N ALA A 115 13.08 -17.18 6.16
CA ALA A 115 12.28 -16.00 6.47
C ALA A 115 13.14 -14.86 7.05
N LYS A 116 14.18 -15.19 7.84
CA LYS A 116 15.12 -14.23 8.39
C LYS A 116 15.90 -13.50 7.28
N ASP A 117 16.36 -14.23 6.28
CA ASP A 117 17.08 -13.65 5.13
C ASP A 117 16.16 -12.76 4.29
N ALA A 118 14.88 -13.13 4.15
CA ALA A 118 13.86 -12.31 3.51
C ALA A 118 13.65 -10.99 4.25
N TRP A 119 13.48 -11.02 5.58
CA TRP A 119 13.37 -9.80 6.38
C TRP A 119 14.64 -8.95 6.33
N GLY A 120 15.82 -9.57 6.38
CA GLY A 120 17.10 -8.86 6.19
C GLY A 120 17.18 -8.13 4.85
N TYR A 121 16.66 -8.74 3.78
CA TYR A 121 16.55 -8.07 2.47
C TYR A 121 15.59 -6.87 2.50
N VAL A 122 14.42 -7.03 3.13
CA VAL A 122 13.41 -5.97 3.28
C VAL A 122 13.97 -4.78 4.05
N TYR A 123 14.60 -5.01 5.21
CA TYR A 123 15.20 -3.92 6.01
C TYR A 123 16.33 -3.21 5.28
N LYS A 124 17.05 -3.89 4.37
CA LYS A 124 18.07 -3.24 3.54
C LYS A 124 17.46 -2.37 2.42
N HIS A 125 16.26 -2.70 1.95
CA HIS A 125 15.60 -2.03 0.81
C HIS A 125 14.21 -1.50 1.19
N TRP A 126 14.06 -0.96 2.40
CA TRP A 126 12.76 -0.49 2.89
C TRP A 126 12.29 0.78 2.19
N HIS A 127 13.22 1.65 1.77
CA HIS A 127 12.89 2.92 1.12
C HIS A 127 12.02 2.72 -0.13
N PRO A 128 12.38 1.89 -1.12
CA PRO A 128 11.49 1.63 -2.26
C PRO A 128 10.10 1.13 -1.86
N ILE A 129 9.98 0.33 -0.80
CA ILE A 129 8.70 -0.25 -0.37
C ILE A 129 7.76 0.85 0.13
N VAL A 130 8.29 1.82 0.89
CA VAL A 130 7.50 2.93 1.45
C VAL A 130 7.24 4.01 0.42
N PHE A 131 8.25 4.37 -0.38
CA PHE A 131 8.13 5.50 -1.30
C PHE A 131 7.43 5.16 -2.61
N SER A 132 7.37 3.88 -3.04
CA SER A 132 6.65 3.50 -4.25
C SER A 132 5.18 3.91 -4.26
N PRO A 133 4.34 3.57 -3.25
CA PRO A 133 2.94 4.01 -3.22
C PRO A 133 2.82 5.54 -3.16
N ILE A 134 3.71 6.21 -2.42
CA ILE A 134 3.75 7.68 -2.34
C ILE A 134 4.04 8.29 -3.72
N SER A 135 5.00 7.74 -4.46
CA SER A 135 5.33 8.18 -5.82
C SER A 135 4.14 7.99 -6.77
N VAL A 136 3.44 6.86 -6.69
CA VAL A 136 2.24 6.60 -7.49
C VAL A 136 1.14 7.64 -7.20
N ILE A 137 0.86 7.90 -5.92
CA ILE A 137 -0.11 8.93 -5.50
C ILE A 137 0.33 10.31 -6.01
N LEU A 138 1.60 10.65 -5.87
CA LEU A 138 2.14 11.95 -6.33
C LEU A 138 1.99 12.11 -7.84
N ILE A 139 2.24 11.07 -8.62
CA ILE A 139 2.06 11.07 -10.07
C ILE A 139 0.58 11.28 -10.42
N ILE A 140 -0.34 10.58 -9.74
CA ILE A 140 -1.79 10.77 -9.95
C ILE A 140 -2.20 12.21 -9.63
N VAL A 141 -1.79 12.75 -8.48
CA VAL A 141 -2.08 14.13 -8.07
C VAL A 141 -1.51 15.14 -9.08
N PHE A 142 -0.29 14.90 -9.55
CA PHE A 142 0.34 15.71 -10.59
C PHE A 142 -0.51 15.75 -11.87
N PHE A 143 -0.96 14.60 -12.37
CA PHE A 143 -1.83 14.55 -13.55
C PHE A 143 -3.18 15.23 -13.32
N LEU A 144 -3.77 15.11 -12.14
CA LEU A 144 -5.01 15.81 -11.78
C LEU A 144 -4.83 17.34 -11.76
N ILE A 145 -3.70 17.84 -11.25
CA ILE A 145 -3.37 19.27 -11.27
C ILE A 145 -3.23 19.78 -12.71
N PHE A 146 -2.51 19.04 -13.57
CA PHE A 146 -2.40 19.39 -14.99
C PHE A 146 -3.76 19.40 -15.69
N ALA A 147 -4.60 18.40 -15.41
CA ALA A 147 -5.96 18.36 -15.90
C ALA A 147 -6.80 19.55 -15.40
N ALA A 148 -6.61 20.02 -14.16
CA ALA A 148 -7.30 21.21 -13.68
C ALA A 148 -6.82 22.48 -14.41
N ILE A 149 -5.50 22.63 -14.61
CA ILE A 149 -4.90 23.77 -15.32
C ILE A 149 -5.39 23.83 -16.78
N PHE A 150 -5.38 22.70 -17.49
CA PHE A 150 -5.85 22.68 -18.87
C PHE A 150 -7.35 22.94 -19.00
N ALA A 151 -8.16 22.49 -18.04
CA ALA A 151 -9.59 22.83 -18.00
C ALA A 151 -9.83 24.34 -17.83
N LEU A 152 -8.95 25.04 -17.12
CA LEU A 152 -9.00 26.51 -17.02
C LEU A 152 -8.67 27.19 -18.36
N PHE A 153 -7.68 26.70 -19.11
CA PHE A 153 -7.38 27.23 -20.45
C PHE A 153 -8.56 27.06 -21.42
N GLY A 154 -9.34 25.99 -21.29
CA GLY A 154 -10.56 25.78 -22.08
C GLY A 154 -11.67 26.82 -21.84
N LYS A 155 -11.61 27.60 -20.75
CA LYS A 155 -12.60 28.66 -20.44
C LYS A 155 -12.28 30.00 -21.10
N ILE A 156 -11.15 30.14 -21.80
CA ILE A 156 -10.79 31.40 -22.47
C ILE A 156 -11.71 31.62 -23.69
N PRO A 157 -12.43 32.75 -23.80
CA PRO A 157 -13.27 33.02 -24.96
C PRO A 157 -12.45 33.01 -26.26
N PHE A 158 -13.00 32.43 -27.33
CA PHE A 158 -12.42 32.33 -28.68
C PHE A 158 -11.16 31.46 -28.83
N LEU A 159 -10.18 31.52 -27.91
CA LEU A 159 -8.98 30.69 -27.94
C LEU A 159 -9.14 29.32 -27.26
N GLY A 160 -10.09 29.17 -26.34
CA GLY A 160 -10.25 27.98 -25.51
C GLY A 160 -10.57 26.72 -26.31
N GLU A 161 -11.47 26.79 -27.29
CA GLU A 161 -11.86 25.64 -28.12
C GLU A 161 -10.69 25.13 -28.97
N PHE A 162 -9.87 26.04 -29.50
CA PHE A 162 -8.69 25.70 -30.30
C PHE A 162 -7.58 25.09 -29.44
N LEU A 163 -7.25 25.72 -28.31
CA LEU A 163 -6.26 25.21 -27.36
C LEU A 163 -6.66 23.84 -26.79
N PHE A 164 -7.93 23.69 -26.42
CA PHE A 164 -8.45 22.43 -25.89
C PHE A 164 -8.35 21.30 -26.91
N SER A 165 -8.68 21.57 -28.18
CA SER A 165 -8.59 20.57 -29.25
C SER A 165 -7.17 20.06 -29.47
N ILE A 166 -6.16 20.94 -29.42
CA ILE A 166 -4.74 20.55 -29.53
C ILE A 166 -4.29 19.78 -28.29
N LEU A 167 -4.68 20.23 -27.10
CA LEU A 167 -4.30 19.62 -25.83
C LEU A 167 -5.07 18.32 -25.52
N TYR A 168 -6.15 18.04 -26.25
CA TYR A 168 -6.98 16.84 -26.07
C TYR A 168 -6.18 15.54 -26.17
N LEU A 169 -5.19 15.49 -27.07
CA LEU A 169 -4.32 14.31 -27.21
C LEU A 169 -3.56 14.02 -25.91
N PHE A 170 -3.03 15.05 -25.24
CA PHE A 170 -2.35 14.92 -23.96
C PHE A 170 -3.31 14.52 -22.84
N TYR A 171 -4.55 15.03 -22.85
CA TYR A 171 -5.61 14.61 -21.92
C TYR A 171 -5.95 13.13 -22.06
N PHE A 172 -6.12 12.67 -23.30
CA PHE A 172 -6.49 11.29 -23.57
C PHE A 172 -5.42 10.33 -23.02
N PHE A 173 -4.15 10.57 -23.34
CA PHE A 173 -3.07 9.73 -22.79
C PHE A 173 -2.86 9.90 -21.29
N GLY A 174 -2.98 11.12 -20.76
CA GLY A 174 -2.87 11.39 -19.32
C GLY A 174 -3.98 10.70 -18.52
N SER A 175 -5.22 10.72 -19.01
CA SER A 175 -6.35 10.03 -18.39
C SER A 175 -6.20 8.52 -18.47
N LEU A 176 -5.81 7.98 -19.63
CA LEU A 176 -5.55 6.57 -19.82
C LEU A 176 -4.45 6.08 -18.87
N PHE A 177 -3.33 6.81 -18.81
CA PHE A 177 -2.26 6.55 -17.85
C PHE A 177 -2.76 6.59 -16.41
N THR A 178 -3.50 7.64 -16.00
CA THR A 178 -4.05 7.76 -14.64
C THR A 178 -4.95 6.58 -14.29
N VAL A 179 -5.83 6.16 -15.20
CA VAL A 179 -6.70 4.98 -15.00
C VAL A 179 -5.87 3.71 -14.88
N TYR A 180 -4.90 3.48 -15.78
CA TYR A 180 -4.03 2.30 -15.69
C TYR A 180 -3.21 2.27 -14.39
N THR A 181 -2.70 3.43 -13.94
CA THR A 181 -1.94 3.55 -12.69
C THR A 181 -2.80 3.27 -11.46
N LEU A 182 -4.12 3.47 -11.50
CA LEU A 182 -5.01 3.07 -10.39
C LEU A 182 -5.14 1.54 -10.23
N PHE A 183 -4.94 0.78 -11.32
CA PHE A 183 -5.04 -0.68 -11.32
C PHE A 183 -3.70 -1.40 -11.11
N VAL A 184 -2.58 -0.66 -11.08
CA VAL A 184 -1.20 -1.18 -10.96
C VAL A 184 -0.64 -0.88 -9.58
#